data_AF-C6Q155-F1
#
_entry.id   AF-C6Q155-F1
#
_cell.length_a   1.000
_cell.length_b   1.000
_cell.length_c   1.000
_cell.angle_alpha   90.00
_cell.angle_beta   90.00
_cell.angle_gamma   90.00
#
_symmetry.space_group_name_H-M   'P 1'
#
loop_
_entity.id
_entity.type
_entity.pdbx_description
1 polymer ?
#
loop_
_entity_poly.entity_id
_entity_poly.type
_entity_poly.pdbx_seq_one_letter_code
_entity_poly.pdbx_strand_id
1 'polypeptide(L)'
;MESKRIDGYVITSFDENEIKEFSKDFNIEFKYSKGFQVEFDLKFSKIYWIELDNEDKEIFHNRCEKNMSYVSSIKEAERFGLNHGEIMDANSFKDWIDRQKKKGNLPNVSI
;
A
#
# COMPACT_ATOMS: atom_id res chain seq x y z
N MET A 1 -19.67 16.01 6.78
CA MET A 1 -18.87 14.78 6.70
C MET A 1 -17.53 15.16 6.10
N GLU A 2 -16.51 15.37 6.93
CA GLU A 2 -15.17 15.70 6.45
C GLU A 2 -14.61 14.46 5.75
N SER A 3 -14.45 14.55 4.43
CA SER A 3 -13.54 13.65 3.72
C SER A 3 -12.14 13.98 4.24
N LYS A 4 -11.64 13.22 5.22
CA LYS A 4 -10.23 13.25 5.58
C LYS A 4 -9.46 13.04 4.27
N ARG A 5 -8.70 14.06 3.86
CA ARG A 5 -7.85 13.97 2.67
C ARG A 5 -6.87 12.84 2.91
N ILE A 6 -6.75 11.99 1.89
CA ILE A 6 -5.65 11.03 1.78
C ILE A 6 -4.47 11.88 1.32
N ASP A 7 -3.48 12.01 2.18
CA ASP A 7 -2.35 12.90 1.96
C ASP A 7 -1.08 12.12 1.55
N GLY A 8 -1.14 10.78 1.52
CA GLY A 8 -0.07 9.90 1.05
C GLY A 8 -0.58 8.55 0.56
N TYR A 9 0.11 7.99 -0.42
CA TYR A 9 0.02 6.58 -0.77
C TYR A 9 1.41 6.07 -1.04
N VAL A 10 1.67 4.84 -0.61
CA VAL A 10 2.87 4.10 -0.92
C VAL A 10 2.44 2.86 -1.66
N ILE A 11 2.90 2.75 -2.90
CA ILE A 11 2.73 1.53 -3.67
C ILE A 11 4.07 0.82 -3.60
N THR A 12 4.16 -0.23 -2.79
CA THR A 12 5.33 -1.10 -2.78
C THR A 12 5.04 -2.33 -3.62
N SER A 13 5.73 -2.33 -4.76
CA SER A 13 6.45 -3.45 -5.36
C SER A 13 5.81 -4.84 -5.33
N PHE A 14 5.82 -5.43 -6.53
CA PHE A 14 5.38 -6.79 -6.79
C PHE A 14 6.46 -7.84 -6.46
N ASP A 15 7.18 -7.65 -5.35
CA ASP A 15 8.27 -8.52 -4.91
C ASP A 15 7.81 -9.49 -3.81
N GLU A 16 8.07 -10.78 -4.01
CA GLU A 16 7.62 -11.83 -3.10
C GLU A 16 8.27 -11.76 -1.71
N ASN A 17 9.48 -11.21 -1.58
CA ASN A 17 10.13 -11.07 -0.28
C ASN A 17 9.54 -9.90 0.50
N GLU A 18 9.25 -8.78 -0.16
CA GLU A 18 8.58 -7.65 0.48
C GLU A 18 7.17 -7.99 0.95
N ILE A 19 6.41 -8.76 0.15
CA ILE A 19 5.11 -9.28 0.57
C ILE A 19 5.27 -10.14 1.83
N LYS A 20 6.25 -11.04 1.89
CA LYS A 20 6.50 -11.89 3.07
C LYS A 20 6.92 -11.08 4.30
N GLU A 21 7.80 -10.09 4.14
CA GLU A 21 8.19 -9.19 5.22
C GLU A 21 6.97 -8.43 5.76
N PHE A 22 6.17 -7.83 4.87
CA PHE A 22 4.97 -7.08 5.25
C PHE A 22 3.93 -7.98 5.93
N SER A 23 3.70 -9.18 5.38
CA SER A 23 2.82 -10.20 5.96
C SER A 23 3.19 -10.50 7.41
N LYS A 24 4.50 -10.65 7.67
CA LYS A 24 5.03 -10.97 9.00
C LYS A 24 4.93 -9.78 9.95
N ASP A 25 5.29 -8.59 9.48
CA ASP A 25 5.31 -7.36 10.31
C ASP A 25 3.91 -6.98 10.80
N PHE A 26 2.88 -7.23 9.98
CA PHE A 26 1.50 -6.82 10.29
C PHE A 26 0.53 -7.99 10.51
N ASN A 27 1.02 -9.22 10.52
CA ASN A 27 0.23 -10.45 10.64
C ASN A 27 -0.94 -10.50 9.62
N ILE A 28 -0.62 -10.20 8.36
CA ILE A 28 -1.55 -10.21 7.24
C ILE A 28 -1.29 -11.45 6.39
N GLU A 29 -2.36 -12.17 6.03
CA GLU A 29 -2.27 -13.30 5.11
C GLU A 29 -2.67 -12.86 3.71
N PHE A 30 -1.69 -12.70 2.82
CA PHE A 30 -1.93 -12.58 1.39
C PHE A 30 -2.00 -13.97 0.77
N LYS A 31 -3.08 -14.27 0.04
CA LYS A 31 -3.29 -15.63 -0.50
C LYS A 31 -2.73 -15.79 -1.91
N TYR A 32 -2.97 -14.79 -2.76
CA TYR A 32 -2.61 -14.84 -4.18
C TYR A 32 -1.89 -13.56 -4.64
N SER A 33 -1.61 -12.66 -3.70
CA SER A 33 -0.93 -11.39 -3.92
C SER A 33 0.33 -11.56 -4.77
N LYS A 34 0.42 -10.67 -5.73
CA LYS A 34 1.64 -10.37 -6.45
C LYS A 34 2.22 -9.03 -6.03
N GLY A 35 1.46 -8.20 -5.32
CA GLY A 35 1.91 -6.97 -4.69
C GLY A 35 0.87 -6.44 -3.72
N PHE A 36 1.14 -5.29 -3.11
CA PHE A 36 0.16 -4.59 -2.29
C PHE A 36 0.32 -3.08 -2.42
N GLN A 37 -0.78 -2.36 -2.20
CA GLN A 37 -0.79 -0.92 -2.04
C GLN A 37 -1.08 -0.57 -0.58
N VAL A 38 -0.42 0.47 -0.06
CA VAL A 38 -0.73 1.03 1.24
C VAL A 38 -1.15 2.49 1.11
N GLU A 39 -2.29 2.82 1.67
CA GLU A 39 -2.86 4.16 1.73
C GLU A 39 -2.84 4.67 3.18
N PHE A 40 -2.43 5.92 3.41
CA PHE A 40 -2.41 6.49 4.75
C PHE A 40 -2.55 8.01 4.75
N ASP A 41 -2.95 8.57 5.88
CA ASP A 41 -2.87 10.03 6.12
C ASP A 41 -1.51 10.43 6.72
N LEU A 42 -1.10 11.70 6.59
CA LEU A 42 0.20 12.20 7.11
C LEU A 42 0.34 12.05 8.63
N LYS A 43 -0.78 11.89 9.35
CA LYS A 43 -0.78 11.68 10.79
C LYS A 43 -0.67 10.21 11.16
N PHE A 44 -0.68 9.31 10.17
CA PHE A 44 -0.78 7.87 10.32
C PHE A 44 -1.97 7.46 11.20
N SER A 45 -3.07 8.24 11.15
CA SER A 45 -4.28 7.98 11.93
C SER A 45 -5.20 6.96 11.28
N LYS A 46 -4.98 6.71 9.99
CA LYS A 46 -5.61 5.66 9.19
C LYS A 46 -4.58 5.12 8.23
N ILE A 47 -4.44 3.81 8.18
CA ILE A 47 -3.49 3.10 7.32
C ILE A 47 -4.20 1.87 6.78
N TYR A 48 -4.36 1.78 5.46
CA TYR A 48 -5.05 0.68 4.80
C TYR A 48 -4.12 -0.02 3.83
N TRP A 49 -4.18 -1.34 3.79
CA TRP A 49 -3.52 -2.15 2.77
C TRP A 49 -4.56 -2.71 1.80
N ILE A 50 -4.14 -2.91 0.55
CA ILE A 50 -4.94 -3.45 -0.55
C ILE A 50 -4.08 -4.50 -1.23
N GLU A 51 -4.56 -5.74 -1.31
CA GLU A 51 -3.91 -6.84 -2.04
C GLU A 51 -4.03 -6.59 -3.54
N LEU A 52 -2.92 -6.76 -4.26
CA LEU A 52 -2.84 -6.65 -5.70
C LEU A 52 -2.42 -7.99 -6.32
N ASP A 53 -3.04 -8.39 -7.42
CA ASP A 53 -2.79 -9.63 -8.15
C ASP A 53 -1.89 -9.44 -9.40
N ASN A 54 -1.84 -10.46 -10.26
CA ASN A 54 -1.05 -10.43 -11.50
C ASN A 54 -1.60 -9.44 -12.55
N GLU A 55 -2.92 -9.32 -12.68
CA GLU A 55 -3.56 -8.39 -13.62
C GLU A 55 -3.28 -6.95 -13.16
N ASP A 56 -3.30 -6.74 -11.84
CA ASP A 56 -2.98 -5.47 -11.20
C ASP A 56 -1.55 -5.00 -11.48
N LYS A 57 -0.61 -5.92 -11.71
CA LYS A 57 0.79 -5.58 -12.08
C LYS A 57 0.88 -4.89 -13.43
N GLU A 58 0.17 -5.42 -14.42
CA GLU A 58 0.13 -4.85 -15.76
C GLU A 58 -0.63 -3.51 -15.74
N ILE A 59 -1.78 -3.47 -15.05
CA ILE A 59 -2.58 -2.25 -14.99
C ILE A 59 -1.86 -1.15 -14.20
N PHE A 60 -1.20 -1.50 -13.09
CA PHE A 60 -0.37 -0.56 -12.32
C PHE A 60 0.73 0.05 -13.18
N HIS A 61 1.49 -0.77 -13.91
CA HIS A 61 2.55 -0.29 -14.79
C HIS A 61 1.99 0.66 -15.87
N ASN A 62 0.94 0.23 -16.57
CA ASN A 62 0.28 1.00 -17.63
C ASN A 62 -0.33 2.32 -17.11
N ARG A 63 -0.81 2.34 -15.86
CA ARG A 63 -1.39 3.53 -15.25
C ARG A 63 -0.33 4.47 -14.69
N CYS A 64 0.77 3.97 -14.11
CA CYS A 64 1.92 4.78 -13.73
C CYS A 64 2.50 5.55 -14.92
N GLU A 65 2.66 4.90 -16.08
CA GLU A 65 3.08 5.57 -17.32
C GLU A 65 2.14 6.70 -17.73
N LYS A 66 0.86 6.60 -17.38
CA LYS A 66 -0.19 7.58 -17.66
C LYS A 66 -0.46 8.55 -16.51
N ASN A 67 0.36 8.53 -15.43
CA ASN A 67 0.12 9.28 -14.19
C ASN A 67 -1.28 9.05 -13.57
N MET A 68 -1.79 7.83 -13.68
CA MET A 68 -3.06 7.40 -13.11
C MET A 68 -2.81 6.38 -12.00
N SER A 69 -3.64 6.40 -10.95
CA SER A 69 -3.65 5.34 -9.93
C SER A 69 -4.50 4.17 -10.43
N TYR A 70 -4.12 2.92 -10.13
CA TYR A 70 -4.96 1.75 -10.43
C TYR A 70 -6.14 1.62 -9.48
N VAL A 71 -5.83 1.51 -8.19
CA VAL A 71 -6.76 1.74 -7.10
C VAL A 71 -6.28 3.02 -6.43
N SER A 72 -7.06 4.09 -6.51
CA SER A 72 -6.70 5.37 -5.90
C SER A 72 -7.01 5.43 -4.41
N SER A 73 -7.85 4.50 -3.92
CA SER A 73 -8.25 4.47 -2.52
C SER A 73 -8.86 3.13 -2.08
N ILE A 74 -8.94 2.92 -0.77
CA ILE A 74 -9.68 1.85 -0.11
C ILE A 74 -11.14 1.80 -0.57
N LYS A 75 -11.76 2.95 -0.89
CA LYS A 75 -13.13 2.99 -1.41
C LYS A 75 -13.24 2.36 -2.79
N GLU A 76 -12.21 2.50 -3.62
CA GLU A 76 -12.18 1.81 -4.91
C GLU A 76 -11.92 0.31 -4.71
N ALA A 77 -11.03 -0.08 -3.79
CA ALA A 77 -10.83 -1.48 -3.43
C ALA A 77 -12.14 -2.15 -2.99
N GLU A 78 -12.90 -1.50 -2.08
CA GLU A 78 -14.22 -1.95 -1.64
C GLU A 78 -15.20 -2.10 -2.81
N ARG A 79 -15.24 -1.11 -3.72
CA ARG A 79 -16.13 -1.11 -4.88
C ARG A 79 -15.85 -2.26 -5.84
N PHE A 80 -14.58 -2.61 -6.02
CA PHE A 80 -14.15 -3.69 -6.91
C PHE A 80 -14.03 -5.05 -6.19
N GLY A 81 -14.31 -5.11 -4.88
CA GLY A 81 -14.24 -6.35 -4.10
C GLY A 81 -12.82 -6.88 -3.93
N LEU A 82 -11.82 -6.00 -3.94
CA LEU A 82 -10.42 -6.37 -3.69
C LEU A 82 -10.22 -6.72 -2.22
N ASN A 83 -9.29 -7.62 -1.91
CA ASN A 83 -8.95 -7.91 -0.53
C ASN A 83 -8.18 -6.73 0.09
N HIS A 84 -8.59 -6.29 1.27
CA HIS A 84 -8.06 -5.09 1.90
C HIS A 84 -8.25 -5.14 3.41
N GLY A 85 -7.52 -4.29 4.14
CA GLY A 85 -7.65 -4.20 5.59
C GLY A 85 -6.96 -2.98 6.19
N GLU A 86 -7.07 -2.83 7.50
CA GLU A 86 -6.47 -1.72 8.26
C GLU A 86 -5.24 -2.20 9.03
N ILE A 87 -4.20 -1.36 9.07
CA ILE A 87 -3.02 -1.54 9.93
C ILE A 87 -3.24 -0.73 11.20
N MET A 88 -3.42 -1.44 12.32
CA MET A 88 -3.74 -0.82 13.61
C MET A 88 -2.52 -0.21 14.31
N ASP A 89 -1.31 -0.71 14.02
CA ASP A 89 -0.07 -0.25 14.64
C ASP A 89 0.67 0.75 13.74
N ALA A 90 0.38 2.03 13.96
CA ALA A 90 1.02 3.13 13.23
C ALA A 90 2.53 3.25 13.48
N ASN A 91 3.04 2.82 14.64
CA ASN A 91 4.48 2.89 14.90
C ASN A 91 5.23 1.83 14.11
N SER A 92 4.71 0.60 14.12
CA SER A 92 5.26 -0.48 13.29
C SER A 92 5.24 -0.12 11.80
N PHE A 93 4.19 0.59 11.34
CA PHE A 93 4.12 1.07 9.97
C PHE A 93 5.16 2.16 9.65
N LYS A 94 5.37 3.13 10.54
CA LYS A 94 6.44 4.14 10.39
C LYS A 94 7.82 3.50 10.32
N ASP A 95 8.09 2.54 11.20
CA ASP A 95 9.35 1.80 11.21
C ASP A 95 9.53 1.03 9.89
N TRP A 96 8.45 0.45 9.34
CA TRP A 96 8.47 -0.20 8.04
C TRP A 96 8.81 0.78 6.92
N ILE A 97 8.16 1.95 6.86
CA ILE A 97 8.48 3.01 5.89
C ILE A 97 9.96 3.40 5.96
N ASP A 98 10.49 3.61 7.16
CA ASP A 98 11.89 4.00 7.35
C ASP A 98 12.86 2.88 6.91
N ARG A 99 12.51 1.61 7.11
CA ARG A 99 13.27 0.48 6.55
C ARG A 99 13.25 0.50 5.03
N GLN A 100 12.10 0.72 4.40
CA GLN A 100 12.00 0.74 2.94
C GLN A 100 12.77 1.92 2.32
N LYS A 101 12.74 3.10 2.95
CA LYS A 101 13.57 4.24 2.56
C LYS A 101 15.07 3.92 2.61
N LYS A 102 15.53 3.24 3.68
CA LYS A 102 16.92 2.80 3.82
C LYS A 102 17.33 1.76 2.77
N LYS A 103 16.41 0.88 2.37
CA LYS A 103 16.62 -0.09 1.27
C LYS A 103 16.63 0.57 -0.11
N GLY A 104 16.17 1.82 -0.23
CA GLY A 104 16.00 2.51 -1.51
C GLY A 104 14.71 2.15 -2.25
N ASN A 105 13.81 1.40 -1.61
CA ASN A 105 12.54 0.95 -2.19
C ASN A 105 11.49 2.06 -2.18
N LEU A 106 11.62 3.04 -1.29
CA LEU A 106 10.83 4.25 -1.27
C LEU A 106 11.70 5.50 -1.42
N PRO A 107 11.20 6.53 -2.13
CA PRO A 107 11.90 7.81 -2.19
C PRO A 107 12.04 8.42 -0.79
N ASN A 108 13.17 9.08 -0.54
CA ASN A 108 13.41 9.87 0.67
C ASN A 108 12.58 11.16 0.63
N VAL A 109 11.26 11.03 0.64
CA VAL A 109 10.33 12.13 0.88
C VAL A 109 10.01 12.13 2.38
N SER A 110 10.11 13.30 3.00
CA SER A 110 9.57 13.49 4.36
C SER A 110 8.06 13.37 4.25
N ILE A 111 7.51 12.33 4.89
CA ILE A 111 6.07 12.15 5.08
C ILE A 111 5.73 12.87 6.38
#